data_AF-A0A351WX85-F1
#
_entry.id   AF-A0A351WX85-F1
#
_cell.length_a   1.000
_cell.length_b   1.000
_cell.length_c   1.000
_cell.angle_alpha   90.00
_cell.angle_beta   90.00
_cell.angle_gamma   90.00
#
_symmetry.space_group_name_H-M   'P 1'
#
loop_
_entity.id
_entity.type
_entity.pdbx_description
1 polymer ?
#
loop_
_entity_poly.entity_id
_entity_poly.type
_entity_poly.pdbx_seq_one_letter_code
_entity_poly.pdbx_strand_id
1 'polypeptide(L)'
;MFLDISRLISPHYRSQFKIQDLSPRLVTPRLALPNITAHAAFHVVVENQIAEGLASTVNAMKRLMKEGLSRHEALHAVAAVVAEHVNMLMRGKATDVQTSLDSALEKLTVKVWRRRYGA
;
A
#
# COMPACT_ATOMS: atom_id res chain seq x y z
N MET A 1 21.33 -11.91 6.56
CA MET A 1 21.99 -10.75 5.91
C MET A 1 20.88 -9.78 5.53
N PHE A 2 20.53 -8.86 6.43
CA PHE A 2 19.48 -7.85 6.18
C PHE A 2 20.16 -6.53 5.83
N LEU A 3 19.77 -5.93 4.71
CA LEU A 3 20.26 -4.62 4.28
C LEU A 3 19.70 -3.54 5.22
N ASP A 4 20.60 -2.87 5.93
CA ASP A 4 20.29 -1.70 6.76
C ASP A 4 20.07 -0.48 5.87
N ILE A 5 18.79 -0.22 5.58
CA ILE A 5 18.31 0.94 4.80
C ILE A 5 18.66 2.28 5.45
N SER A 6 19.11 2.30 6.72
CA SER A 6 19.56 3.52 7.42
C SER A 6 20.82 4.13 6.81
N ARG A 7 21.50 3.43 5.90
CA ARG A 7 22.70 3.92 5.18
C ARG A 7 22.40 4.62 3.85
N LEU A 8 21.17 4.57 3.36
CA LEU A 8 20.77 5.19 2.08
C LEU A 8 20.20 6.60 2.24
N ILE A 9 20.12 7.13 3.47
CA ILE A 9 19.62 8.47 3.76
C ILE A 9 20.78 9.32 4.28
N SER A 10 21.10 10.39 3.57
CA SER A 10 22.15 11.34 3.96
C SER A 10 21.94 11.83 5.40
N PRO A 11 22.98 11.89 6.26
CA PRO A 11 22.85 12.33 7.65
C PRO A 11 22.25 13.72 7.80
N HIS A 12 22.26 14.54 6.74
CA HIS A 12 21.61 15.84 6.71
C HIS A 12 20.08 15.82 6.77
N TYR A 13 19.41 14.71 6.44
CA TYR A 13 17.94 14.63 6.45
C TYR A 13 17.36 14.14 7.79
N ARG A 14 18.22 13.79 8.76
CA ARG A 14 17.81 13.19 10.04
C ARG A 14 17.19 14.20 11.02
N SER A 15 17.43 15.50 10.84
CA SER A 15 17.06 16.54 11.81
C SER A 15 15.95 17.50 11.36
N GLN A 16 15.44 17.38 10.13
CA GLN A 16 14.51 18.37 9.57
C GLN A 16 13.02 18.00 9.61
N PHE A 17 12.66 16.80 10.10
CA PHE A 17 11.26 16.43 10.30
C PHE A 17 10.99 16.16 11.78
N LYS A 18 10.80 17.22 12.55
CA LYS A 18 9.99 17.10 13.76
C LYS A 18 8.54 16.92 13.31
N ILE A 19 7.96 15.79 13.67
CA ILE A 19 6.53 15.46 13.52
C ILE A 19 5.59 16.58 14.09
N GLN A 20 6.15 17.53 14.84
CA GLN A 20 5.46 18.66 15.48
C GLN A 20 5.24 19.88 14.58
N ASP A 21 5.87 19.98 13.40
CA ASP A 21 5.77 21.16 12.53
C ASP A 21 4.68 21.06 11.43
N LEU A 22 3.85 20.01 11.45
CA LEU A 22 2.76 19.86 10.50
C LEU A 22 1.52 20.64 10.95
N SER A 23 1.09 21.58 10.10
CA SER A 23 -0.14 22.38 10.22
C SER A 23 -1.36 21.55 10.70
N PRO A 24 -2.23 22.09 11.58
CA PRO A 24 -3.31 21.31 12.23
C PRO A 24 -4.38 20.76 11.30
N ARG A 25 -4.34 21.06 9.99
CA ARG A 25 -5.36 20.64 9.02
C ARG A 25 -5.13 19.27 8.36
N LEU A 26 -4.06 18.55 8.70
CA LEU A 26 -3.70 17.28 8.03
C LEU A 26 -3.54 16.06 8.96
N VAL A 27 -3.88 16.17 10.24
CA VAL A 27 -3.76 15.04 11.18
C VAL A 27 -5.13 14.40 11.39
N THR A 28 -5.49 13.44 10.54
CA THR A 28 -6.42 12.39 10.94
C THR A 28 -5.86 11.72 12.20
N PRO A 29 -6.70 11.29 13.17
CA PRO A 29 -6.22 10.71 14.42
C PRO A 29 -5.25 9.59 14.06
N ARG A 30 -4.03 9.63 14.62
CA ARG A 30 -2.97 8.65 14.33
C ARG A 30 -3.53 7.27 14.62
N LEU A 31 -4.05 6.58 13.60
CA LEU A 31 -4.21 5.14 13.67
C LEU A 31 -2.81 4.62 13.97
N ALA A 32 -2.65 3.97 15.12
CA ALA A 32 -1.39 3.33 15.46
C ALA A 32 -1.11 2.31 14.34
N LEU A 33 -0.16 2.61 13.46
CA LEU A 33 0.31 1.69 12.44
C LEU A 33 1.11 0.61 13.17
N PRO A 34 0.57 -0.62 13.32
CA PRO A 34 1.18 -1.61 14.22
C PRO A 34 2.60 -1.98 13.78
N ASN A 35 2.90 -1.83 12.48
CA ASN A 35 4.22 -2.02 11.91
C ASN A 35 4.46 -1.05 10.74
N ILE A 36 5.19 0.04 10.99
CA ILE A 36 5.51 1.07 9.98
C ILE A 36 6.38 0.53 8.84
N THR A 37 7.26 -0.42 9.13
CA THR A 37 8.13 -1.03 8.12
C THR A 37 7.31 -1.86 7.15
N ALA A 38 6.35 -2.66 7.63
CA ALA A 38 5.46 -3.43 6.78
C ALA A 38 4.58 -2.52 5.91
N HIS A 39 4.05 -1.44 6.51
CA HIS A 39 3.30 -0.42 5.77
C HIS A 39 4.15 0.16 4.62
N ALA A 40 5.35 0.67 4.90
CA ALA A 40 6.24 1.22 3.88
C ALA A 40 6.62 0.19 2.81
N ALA A 41 6.86 -1.06 3.19
CA ALA A 41 7.17 -2.13 2.25
C ALA A 41 6.03 -2.38 1.25
N PHE A 42 4.78 -2.44 1.72
CA PHE A 42 3.63 -2.63 0.83
C PHE A 42 3.38 -1.42 -0.08
N HIS A 43 3.69 -0.19 0.37
CA HIS A 43 3.69 0.96 -0.52
C HIS A 43 4.67 0.78 -1.67
N VAL A 44 5.92 0.43 -1.37
CA VAL A 44 6.97 0.25 -2.38
C VAL A 44 6.62 -0.87 -3.35
N VAL A 45 6.05 -1.98 -2.87
CA VAL A 45 5.61 -3.07 -3.76
C VAL A 45 4.59 -2.57 -4.78
N VAL A 46 3.55 -1.86 -4.35
CA VAL A 46 2.51 -1.37 -5.27
C VAL A 46 3.06 -0.30 -6.21
N GLU A 47 3.93 0.58 -5.73
CA GLU A 47 4.59 1.60 -6.58
C GLU A 47 5.47 0.97 -7.65
N ASN A 48 6.22 -0.09 -7.32
CA ASN A 48 7.01 -0.83 -8.30
C ASN A 48 6.11 -1.51 -9.34
N GLN A 49 5.00 -2.12 -8.93
CA GLN A 49 4.04 -2.71 -9.86
C GLN A 49 3.47 -1.69 -10.85
N ILE A 50 3.21 -0.46 -10.38
CA ILE A 50 2.78 0.66 -11.23
C ILE A 50 3.90 1.06 -12.19
N ALA A 51 5.13 1.20 -11.71
CA ALA A 51 6.28 1.58 -12.52
C ALA A 51 6.61 0.55 -13.61
N GLU A 52 6.44 -0.74 -13.31
CA GLU A 52 6.61 -1.86 -14.24
C GLU A 52 5.42 -2.01 -15.21
N GLY A 53 4.33 -1.27 -15.01
CA GLY A 53 3.17 -1.30 -15.90
C GLY A 53 2.30 -2.54 -15.76
N LEU A 54 2.26 -3.18 -14.59
CA LEU A 54 1.42 -4.36 -14.37
C LEU A 54 -0.06 -4.00 -14.55
N ALA A 55 -0.67 -4.58 -15.58
CA ALA A 55 -1.99 -4.17 -16.07
C ALA A 55 -3.07 -4.18 -14.97
N SER A 56 -3.16 -5.27 -14.19
CA SER A 56 -4.15 -5.42 -13.11
C SER A 56 -4.03 -4.31 -12.05
N THR A 57 -2.81 -3.97 -11.67
CA THR A 57 -2.51 -2.92 -10.69
C THR A 57 -2.79 -1.54 -11.26
N VAL A 58 -2.31 -1.24 -12.47
CA VAL A 58 -2.52 0.05 -13.13
C VAL A 58 -4.01 0.31 -13.37
N ASN A 59 -4.75 -0.71 -13.81
CA ASN A 59 -6.19 -0.62 -14.03
C ASN A 59 -6.95 -0.40 -12.72
N ALA A 60 -6.61 -1.12 -11.65
CA ALA A 60 -7.20 -0.93 -10.34
C ALA A 60 -6.97 0.50 -9.80
N MET A 61 -5.72 1.00 -9.88
CA MET A 61 -5.40 2.37 -9.46
C MET A 61 -6.21 3.41 -10.22
N LYS A 62 -6.26 3.33 -11.55
CA LYS A 62 -7.05 4.24 -12.40
C LYS A 62 -8.54 4.20 -12.03
N ARG A 63 -9.10 3.00 -11.86
CA ARG A 63 -10.51 2.80 -11.52
C ARG A 63 -10.85 3.40 -10.16
N LEU A 64 -10.07 3.09 -9.13
CA LEU A 64 -10.28 3.59 -7.77
C LEU A 64 -10.18 5.12 -7.68
N MET A 65 -9.21 5.71 -8.39
CA MET A 65 -9.09 7.16 -8.48
C MET A 65 -10.28 7.80 -9.21
N LYS A 66 -10.75 7.18 -10.30
CA LYS A 66 -11.97 7.62 -11.01
C LYS A 66 -13.23 7.53 -10.13
N GLU A 67 -13.27 6.58 -9.21
CA GLU A 67 -14.35 6.42 -8.22
C GLU A 67 -14.22 7.38 -7.02
N GLY A 68 -13.22 8.27 -7.01
CA GLY A 68 -13.12 9.38 -6.07
C GLY A 68 -12.08 9.22 -4.97
N LEU A 69 -11.24 8.18 -5.00
CA LEU A 69 -10.11 8.08 -4.07
C LEU A 69 -8.96 8.99 -4.48
N SER A 70 -8.30 9.57 -3.49
CA SER A 70 -6.96 10.10 -3.72
C SER A 70 -6.00 8.98 -4.16
N ARG A 71 -4.90 9.34 -4.81
CA ARG A 71 -3.87 8.36 -5.20
C ARG A 71 -3.34 7.56 -4.01
N HIS A 72 -3.22 8.21 -2.84
CA HIS A 72 -2.74 7.58 -1.63
C HIS A 72 -3.75 6.55 -1.08
N GLU A 73 -5.04 6.89 -1.05
CA GLU A 73 -6.11 5.95 -0.66
C GLU A 73 -6.25 4.79 -1.66
N ALA A 74 -6.14 5.05 -2.96
CA ALA A 74 -6.16 4.01 -3.98
C ALA A 74 -4.98 3.04 -3.80
N LEU A 75 -3.78 3.56 -3.50
CA LEU A 75 -2.63 2.74 -3.19
C LEU A 75 -2.87 1.89 -1.94
N HIS A 76 -3.40 2.48 -0.86
CA HIS A 76 -3.78 1.70 0.34
C HIS A 76 -4.76 0.57 0.03
N ALA A 77 -5.76 0.83 -0.83
CA ALA A 77 -6.72 -0.18 -1.24
C ALA A 77 -6.07 -1.35 -1.98
N VAL A 78 -5.18 -1.07 -2.93
CA VAL A 78 -4.42 -2.10 -3.66
C VAL A 78 -3.46 -2.85 -2.73
N ALA A 79 -2.74 -2.13 -1.87
CA ALA A 79 -1.80 -2.70 -0.90
C ALA A 79 -2.49 -3.67 0.06
N ALA A 80 -3.73 -3.39 0.48
CA ALA A 80 -4.51 -4.29 1.32
C ALA A 80 -4.79 -5.64 0.65
N VAL A 81 -5.10 -5.64 -0.66
CA VAL A 81 -5.31 -6.87 -1.44
C VAL A 81 -4.00 -7.65 -1.59
N VAL A 82 -2.89 -6.96 -1.88
CA VAL A 82 -1.56 -7.59 -1.97
C VAL A 82 -1.15 -8.22 -0.63
N ALA A 83 -1.32 -7.50 0.48
CA ALA A 83 -0.99 -7.99 1.82
C ALA A 83 -1.81 -9.24 2.18
N GLU A 84 -3.08 -9.29 1.80
CA GLU A 84 -3.93 -10.46 2.00
C GLU A 84 -3.39 -11.70 1.25
N HIS A 85 -2.97 -11.54 0.00
CA HIS A 85 -2.40 -12.63 -0.81
C HIS A 85 -1.03 -13.08 -0.30
N VAL A 86 -0.18 -12.16 0.15
CA VAL A 86 1.08 -12.50 0.82
C VAL A 86 0.81 -13.30 2.10
N ASN A 87 -0.17 -12.91 2.91
CA ASN A 87 -0.54 -13.69 4.09
C ASN A 87 -1.09 -15.09 3.74
N MET A 88 -1.82 -15.25 2.63
CA MET A 88 -2.25 -16.57 2.16
C MET A 88 -1.07 -17.46 1.75
N LEU A 89 -0.09 -16.89 1.02
CA LEU A 89 1.17 -17.56 0.67
C LEU A 89 1.92 -18.05 1.91
N MET A 90 2.11 -17.16 2.87
CA MET A 90 2.84 -17.47 4.11
C MET A 90 2.16 -18.57 4.94
N ARG A 91 0.86 -18.80 4.73
CA ARG A 91 0.08 -19.87 5.39
C ARG A 91 0.03 -21.17 4.58
N GLY A 92 0.71 -21.25 3.43
CA GLY A 92 0.69 -22.41 2.54
C GLY A 92 -0.67 -22.68 1.90
N LYS A 93 -1.53 -21.65 1.80
CA LYS A 93 -2.94 -21.80 1.36
C LYS A 93 -3.17 -21.51 -0.13
N ALA A 94 -2.13 -21.33 -0.92
CA ALA A 94 -2.29 -20.80 -2.27
C ALA A 94 -1.28 -21.38 -3.25
N THR A 95 -1.80 -21.95 -4.35
CA THR A 95 -1.02 -22.59 -5.44
C THR A 95 -0.95 -21.71 -6.70
N ASP A 96 -1.90 -20.78 -6.89
CA ASP A 96 -1.96 -19.86 -8.03
C ASP A 96 -2.21 -18.42 -7.56
N VAL A 97 -1.21 -17.86 -6.90
CA VAL A 97 -1.37 -16.60 -6.16
C VAL A 97 -1.42 -15.41 -7.09
N GLN A 98 -0.68 -15.46 -8.19
CA GLN A 98 -0.64 -14.37 -9.15
C GLN A 98 -2.00 -14.22 -9.85
N THR A 99 -2.58 -15.30 -10.37
CA THR A 99 -3.91 -15.23 -11.03
C THR A 99 -5.02 -14.83 -10.07
N SER A 100 -4.97 -15.32 -8.82
CA SER A 100 -5.90 -14.91 -7.76
C SER A 100 -5.77 -13.42 -7.43
N LEU A 101 -4.54 -12.92 -7.31
CA LEU A 101 -4.26 -11.51 -7.06
C LEU A 101 -4.78 -10.64 -8.21
N ASP A 102 -4.45 -10.98 -9.45
CA ASP A 102 -4.91 -10.23 -10.62
C ASP A 102 -6.43 -10.20 -10.71
N SER A 103 -7.10 -11.35 -10.48
CA SER A 103 -8.56 -11.43 -10.43
C SER A 103 -9.17 -10.59 -9.30
N ALA A 104 -8.50 -10.53 -8.14
CA ALA A 104 -8.94 -9.71 -7.01
C ALA A 104 -8.79 -8.22 -7.30
N LEU A 105 -7.67 -7.82 -7.92
CA LEU A 105 -7.41 -6.45 -8.34
C LEU A 105 -8.39 -5.99 -9.41
N GLU A 106 -8.74 -6.84 -10.38
CA GLU A 106 -9.73 -6.48 -11.41
C GLU A 106 -11.14 -6.26 -10.84
N LYS A 107 -11.49 -6.98 -9.76
CA LYS A 107 -12.78 -6.83 -9.07
C LYS A 107 -12.79 -5.71 -8.02
N LEU A 108 -11.63 -5.10 -7.75
CA LEU A 108 -11.49 -4.09 -6.71
C LEU A 108 -12.14 -2.77 -7.13
N THR A 109 -13.15 -2.34 -6.36
CA THR A 109 -13.82 -1.03 -6.45
C THR A 109 -13.81 -0.39 -5.07
N VAL A 110 -14.10 0.90 -4.96
CA VAL A 110 -14.22 1.62 -3.68
C VAL A 110 -15.25 0.96 -2.79
N LYS A 111 -16.38 0.53 -3.36
CA LYS A 111 -17.43 -0.20 -2.62
C LYS A 111 -16.91 -1.52 -2.04
N VAL A 112 -16.14 -2.28 -2.82
CA VAL A 112 -15.55 -3.54 -2.36
C VAL A 112 -14.50 -3.28 -1.28
N TRP A 113 -13.64 -2.29 -1.48
CA TRP A 113 -12.59 -1.90 -0.53
C TRP A 113 -13.18 -1.49 0.83
N ARG A 114 -14.11 -0.53 0.86
CA ARG A 114 -14.77 -0.08 2.09
C ARG A 114 -15.48 -1.21 2.83
N ARG A 115 -16.17 -2.09 2.10
CA ARG A 115 -16.86 -3.25 2.70
C ARG A 115 -15.90 -4.26 3.31
N ARG A 116 -14.75 -4.52 2.69
CA ARG A 116 -13.82 -5.58 3.11
C ARG A 116 -12.79 -5.12 4.14
N TYR A 117 -12.37 -3.86 4.08
CA TYR A 117 -11.25 -3.35 4.88
C TYR A 117 -11.63 -2.19 5.81
N GLY A 118 -12.88 -1.68 5.75
CA GLY A 118 -13.40 -0.73 6.74
C GLY A 118 -12.75 0.66 6.73
N ALA A 119 -12.40 1.18 5.54
CA ALA A 119 -11.92 2.55 5.37
C ALA A 119 -13.07 3.57 5.30
#